data_AF-A0A316WCG0-F1
#
_entry.id   AF-A0A316WCG0-F1
#
_cell.length_a   1.000
_cell.length_b   1.000
_cell.length_c   1.000
_cell.angle_alpha   90.00
_cell.angle_beta   90.00
_cell.angle_gamma   90.00
#
_symmetry.space_group_name_H-M   'P 1'
#
loop_
_entity.id
_entity.type
_entity.pdbx_description
1 polymer ?
#
loop_
_entity_poly.entity_id
_entity_poly.type
_entity_poly.pdbx_seq_one_letter_code
_entity_poly.pdbx_strand_id
1 'polypeptide(L)'
;MKRLAILLTLLIFGISYAQNTPKFENDTLTTSTGFKVYEGLDLKIGTGSMNDGDFKFIRTNASSLFNYSSTTGYQGLANQANSFKRSNSGLTFKVKKIMPRGSKKNGFVYYAKIGSGLVNYEIDLENAIRSGELIIPDEFLPKEKSQHLNTETKYDRLKKIKELQDSGVLSDEEFQKEKDKIMAEK
;
A
#
# COMPACT_ATOMS: atom_id res chain seq x y z
N MET A 1 -6.56 45.92 12.58
CA MET A 1 -5.80 44.91 13.34
C MET A 1 -6.49 43.54 13.41
N LYS A 2 -7.79 43.44 13.72
CA LYS A 2 -8.51 42.15 13.78
C LYS A 2 -8.50 41.33 12.48
N ARG A 3 -8.55 41.98 11.30
CA ARG A 3 -8.46 41.31 9.99
C ARG A 3 -7.07 40.74 9.67
N LEU A 4 -6.00 41.30 10.26
CA LEU A 4 -4.63 40.82 10.07
C LEU A 4 -4.38 39.54 10.90
N ALA A 5 -4.98 39.47 12.10
CA ALA A 5 -4.90 38.29 12.98
C ALA A 5 -5.57 37.05 12.36
N ILE A 6 -6.71 37.23 11.68
CA ILE A 6 -7.44 36.14 11.00
C ILE A 6 -6.61 35.55 9.84
N LEU A 7 -5.91 36.41 9.10
CA LEU A 7 -5.04 36.02 7.99
C LEU A 7 -3.80 35.26 8.48
N LEU A 8 -3.26 35.64 9.64
CA LEU A 8 -2.14 34.94 10.28
C LEU A 8 -2.56 33.54 10.78
N THR A 9 -3.76 33.39 11.35
CA THR A 9 -4.27 32.07 11.77
C THR A 9 -4.49 31.10 10.62
N LEU A 10 -4.92 31.56 9.43
CA LEU A 10 -5.12 30.69 8.27
C LEU A 10 -3.81 30.15 7.67
N LEU A 11 -2.71 30.88 7.80
CA LEU A 11 -1.39 30.45 7.31
C LEU A 11 -0.75 29.35 8.17
N ILE A 12 -1.04 29.31 9.48
CA ILE A 12 -0.43 28.35 10.41
C ILE A 12 -1.04 26.94 10.23
N PHE A 13 -2.30 26.81 9.83
CA PHE A 13 -2.94 25.52 9.56
C PHE A 13 -2.64 24.93 8.17
N GLY A 14 -2.00 25.69 7.27
CA GLY A 14 -1.75 25.26 5.89
C GLY A 14 -0.50 24.39 5.67
N ILE A 15 0.39 24.27 6.65
CA ILE A 15 1.73 23.69 6.43
C ILE A 15 1.77 22.15 6.62
N SER A 16 0.70 21.53 7.11
CA SER A 16 0.71 20.12 7.53
C SER A 16 0.50 19.07 6.43
N TYR A 17 0.70 19.42 5.16
CA TYR A 17 0.53 18.49 4.02
C TYR A 17 1.75 18.46 3.10
N ALA A 18 2.96 18.40 3.65
CA ALA A 18 4.12 17.97 2.88
C ALA A 18 4.10 16.44 2.73
N GLN A 19 3.31 15.91 1.79
CA GLN A 19 3.53 14.55 1.30
C GLN A 19 4.86 14.55 0.55
N ASN A 20 5.87 13.88 1.08
CA ASN A 20 7.17 13.78 0.43
C ASN A 20 6.97 13.00 -0.88
N THR A 21 7.23 13.65 -2.01
CA THR A 21 7.27 12.97 -3.30
C THR A 21 8.56 12.16 -3.41
N PRO A 22 8.53 10.97 -4.02
CA PRO A 22 9.74 10.18 -4.17
C PRO A 22 10.75 10.91 -5.06
N LYS A 23 12.02 10.92 -4.64
CA LYS A 23 13.12 11.61 -5.32
C LYS A 23 14.21 10.63 -5.70
N PHE A 24 14.63 10.66 -6.97
CA PHE A 24 15.71 9.83 -7.47
C PHE A 24 16.90 10.70 -7.84
N GLU A 25 17.96 10.61 -7.04
CA GLU A 25 19.17 11.43 -7.15
C GLU A 25 20.38 10.54 -6.84
N ASN A 26 21.46 10.65 -7.64
CA ASN A 26 22.71 9.90 -7.45
C ASN A 26 22.47 8.38 -7.28
N ASP A 27 21.70 7.78 -8.18
CA ASP A 27 21.33 6.35 -8.18
C ASP A 27 20.64 5.84 -6.91
N THR A 28 20.14 6.76 -6.09
CA THR A 28 19.40 6.47 -4.85
C THR A 28 17.98 7.01 -4.97
N LEU A 29 16.99 6.15 -4.73
CA LEU A 29 15.60 6.56 -4.55
C LEU A 29 15.35 6.83 -3.07
N THR A 30 14.92 8.04 -2.74
CA THR A 30 14.25 8.34 -1.48
C THR A 30 12.75 8.18 -1.70
N THR A 31 12.12 7.21 -1.05
CA THR A 31 10.67 6.93 -1.16
C THR A 31 9.84 8.03 -0.50
N SER A 32 8.52 7.99 -0.68
CA SER A 32 7.59 8.90 0.00
C SER A 32 7.65 8.80 1.53
N THR A 33 8.12 7.68 2.06
CA THR A 33 8.33 7.49 3.50
C THR A 33 9.71 7.96 3.99
N GLY A 34 10.58 8.39 3.09
CA GLY A 34 11.97 8.77 3.40
C GLY A 34 12.96 7.59 3.40
N PHE A 35 12.48 6.36 3.20
CA PHE A 35 13.35 5.19 3.07
C PHE A 35 14.21 5.31 1.81
N LYS A 36 15.51 5.04 1.95
CA LYS A 36 16.46 5.12 0.84
C LYS A 36 16.71 3.75 0.25
N VAL A 37 16.41 3.61 -1.04
CA VAL A 37 16.69 2.42 -1.84
C VAL A 37 17.82 2.76 -2.81
N TYR A 38 18.83 1.91 -2.89
CA TYR A 38 19.99 2.08 -3.78
C TYR A 38 20.48 0.71 -4.25
N GLU A 39 21.30 0.69 -5.31
CA GLU A 39 21.90 -0.55 -5.81
C GLU A 39 22.77 -1.23 -4.74
N GLY A 40 22.63 -2.54 -4.57
CA GLY A 40 23.32 -3.33 -3.55
C GLY A 40 22.60 -3.42 -2.21
N LEU A 41 21.57 -2.60 -1.96
CA LEU A 41 20.74 -2.69 -0.75
C LEU A 41 20.02 -4.03 -0.69
N ASP A 42 19.97 -4.61 0.50
CA ASP A 42 19.19 -5.82 0.78
C ASP A 42 17.76 -5.43 1.19
N LEU A 43 16.79 -5.89 0.41
CA LEU A 43 15.37 -5.66 0.60
C LEU A 43 14.69 -6.90 1.15
N LYS A 44 14.02 -6.77 2.30
CA LYS A 44 13.25 -7.85 2.89
C LYS A 44 11.83 -7.86 2.34
N ILE A 45 11.41 -8.99 1.80
CA ILE A 45 10.09 -9.18 1.23
C ILE A 45 9.08 -9.43 2.35
N GLY A 46 7.95 -8.74 2.27
CA GLY A 46 6.83 -8.89 3.18
C GLY A 46 5.87 -9.99 2.75
N THR A 47 4.58 -9.71 2.80
CA THR A 47 3.50 -10.65 2.48
C THR A 47 2.81 -10.22 1.18
N GLY A 48 2.52 -11.15 0.28
CA GLY A 48 1.83 -10.85 -0.97
C GLY A 48 0.41 -10.32 -0.75
N SER A 49 -0.01 -9.33 -1.54
CA SER A 49 -1.29 -8.63 -1.38
C SER A 49 -2.42 -9.13 -2.30
N MET A 50 -2.18 -10.18 -3.09
CA MET A 50 -3.24 -10.83 -3.88
C MET A 50 -4.09 -11.76 -3.01
N ASN A 51 -5.27 -12.15 -3.47
CA ASN A 51 -6.18 -13.05 -2.73
C ASN A 51 -5.58 -14.45 -2.50
N ASP A 52 -4.67 -14.86 -3.38
CA ASP A 52 -3.87 -16.07 -3.24
C ASP A 52 -2.55 -15.79 -2.48
N GLY A 53 -2.32 -14.62 -1.92
CA GLY A 53 -1.08 -14.28 -1.21
C GLY A 53 0.17 -14.24 -2.10
N ASP A 54 0.03 -14.35 -3.43
CA ASP A 54 1.10 -13.95 -4.34
C ASP A 54 1.24 -12.42 -4.35
N PHE A 55 2.34 -11.92 -4.89
CA PHE A 55 2.67 -10.50 -4.84
C PHE A 55 2.09 -9.78 -6.04
N LYS A 56 1.33 -8.71 -5.77
CA LYS A 56 0.74 -7.84 -6.79
C LYS A 56 1.75 -6.86 -7.34
N PHE A 57 2.67 -6.35 -6.53
CA PHE A 57 3.60 -5.27 -6.86
C PHE A 57 5.04 -5.74 -7.05
N ILE A 58 5.27 -7.05 -6.95
CA ILE A 58 6.52 -7.70 -7.34
C ILE A 58 6.21 -8.67 -8.48
N ARG A 59 6.78 -8.44 -9.67
CA ARG A 59 6.49 -9.23 -10.88
C ARG A 59 7.71 -9.50 -11.72
N THR A 60 7.67 -10.51 -12.56
CA THR A 60 8.69 -10.77 -13.58
C THR A 60 8.88 -9.51 -14.41
N ASN A 61 10.14 -9.14 -14.65
CA ASN A 61 10.51 -7.97 -15.44
C ASN A 61 9.79 -8.00 -16.80
N ALA A 62 9.21 -6.87 -17.21
CA ALA A 62 8.46 -6.76 -18.46
C ALA A 62 9.30 -7.08 -19.72
N SER A 63 10.62 -6.88 -19.66
CA SER A 63 11.57 -7.19 -20.73
C SER A 63 12.19 -8.59 -20.58
N SER A 64 11.73 -9.42 -19.63
CA SER A 64 12.24 -10.78 -19.47
C SER A 64 11.68 -11.69 -20.57
N LEU A 65 12.54 -12.59 -21.09
CA LEU A 65 12.12 -13.69 -21.97
C LEU A 65 11.17 -14.68 -21.27
N PHE A 66 11.13 -14.67 -19.93
CA PHE A 66 10.22 -15.48 -19.12
C PHE A 66 8.94 -14.74 -18.73
N ASN A 67 8.74 -13.51 -19.24
CA ASN A 67 7.51 -12.78 -19.00
C ASN A 67 6.38 -13.39 -19.84
N TYR A 68 5.30 -13.81 -19.19
CA TYR A 68 4.11 -14.30 -19.86
C TYR A 68 3.29 -13.12 -20.39
N SER A 69 3.03 -13.11 -21.70
CA SER A 69 2.07 -12.20 -22.33
C SER A 69 0.77 -12.95 -22.61
N SER A 70 -0.36 -12.35 -22.27
CA SER A 70 -1.68 -12.95 -22.50
C SER A 70 -2.02 -12.93 -23.99
N THR A 71 -2.28 -14.10 -24.56
CA THR A 71 -2.72 -14.24 -25.97
C THR A 71 -4.18 -13.89 -26.18
N THR A 72 -4.97 -13.83 -25.10
CA THR A 72 -6.41 -13.52 -25.12
C THR A 72 -6.71 -12.04 -24.86
N GLY A 73 -5.68 -11.22 -24.66
CA GLY A 73 -5.82 -9.81 -24.26
C GLY A 73 -6.25 -9.59 -22.81
N TYR A 74 -6.59 -10.66 -22.07
CA TYR A 74 -6.96 -10.55 -20.67
C TYR A 74 -5.72 -10.33 -19.79
N GLN A 75 -5.53 -9.09 -19.36
CA GLN A 75 -4.33 -8.64 -18.64
C GLN A 75 -4.24 -9.20 -17.20
N GLY A 76 -5.36 -9.62 -16.61
CA GLY A 76 -5.37 -10.24 -15.28
C GLY A 76 -4.57 -11.55 -15.22
N LEU A 77 -4.70 -12.39 -16.25
CA LEU A 77 -3.95 -13.64 -16.37
C LEU A 77 -2.44 -13.38 -16.49
N ALA A 78 -2.06 -12.38 -17.29
CA ALA A 78 -0.66 -12.02 -17.43
C ALA A 78 -0.06 -11.43 -16.15
N ASN A 79 -0.83 -10.62 -15.42
CA ASN A 79 -0.39 -10.11 -14.13
C ASN A 79 -0.17 -11.24 -13.13
N GLN A 80 -1.13 -12.18 -13.00
CA GLN A 80 -1.03 -13.30 -12.06
C GLN A 80 0.08 -14.29 -12.43
N ALA A 81 0.26 -14.59 -13.72
CA ALA A 81 1.30 -15.50 -14.18
C ALA A 81 2.71 -14.93 -13.91
N ASN A 82 2.86 -13.62 -14.01
CA ASN A 82 4.13 -12.93 -13.76
C ASN A 82 4.32 -12.52 -12.29
N SER A 83 3.33 -12.72 -11.42
CA SER A 83 3.44 -12.37 -10.00
C SER A 83 4.56 -13.14 -9.32
N PHE A 84 5.25 -12.47 -8.40
CA PHE A 84 6.18 -13.13 -7.52
C PHE A 84 5.41 -14.09 -6.59
N LYS A 85 6.00 -15.25 -6.32
CA LYS A 85 5.30 -16.32 -5.59
C LYS A 85 5.31 -16.08 -4.09
N ARG A 86 4.20 -16.40 -3.42
CA ARG A 86 4.04 -16.31 -1.96
C ARG A 86 5.15 -16.99 -1.16
N SER A 87 5.77 -18.04 -1.73
CA SER A 87 6.87 -18.79 -1.11
C SER A 87 8.11 -17.94 -0.87
N ASN A 88 8.22 -16.77 -1.50
CA ASN A 88 9.32 -15.83 -1.29
C ASN A 88 9.07 -14.84 -0.14
N SER A 89 7.93 -14.92 0.54
CA SER A 89 7.63 -14.06 1.69
C SER A 89 8.69 -14.23 2.78
N GLY A 90 9.15 -13.12 3.35
CA GLY A 90 10.20 -13.11 4.38
C GLY A 90 11.64 -13.28 3.86
N LEU A 91 11.84 -13.64 2.59
CA LEU A 91 13.17 -13.72 2.00
C LEU A 91 13.76 -12.32 1.76
N THR A 92 15.08 -12.26 1.57
CA THR A 92 15.80 -11.01 1.30
C THR A 92 16.44 -11.06 -0.07
N PHE A 93 16.32 -9.97 -0.83
CA PHE A 93 16.89 -9.84 -2.17
C PHE A 93 17.70 -8.56 -2.30
N LYS A 94 18.84 -8.67 -2.98
CA LYS A 94 19.69 -7.53 -3.30
C LYS A 94 19.12 -6.73 -4.47
N VAL A 95 19.05 -5.41 -4.34
CA VAL A 95 18.70 -4.49 -5.42
C VAL A 95 19.82 -4.50 -6.46
N LYS A 96 19.50 -4.86 -7.69
CA LYS A 96 20.45 -4.81 -8.82
C LYS A 96 20.48 -3.45 -9.49
N LYS A 97 19.33 -2.77 -9.55
CA LYS A 97 19.19 -1.47 -10.22
C LYS A 97 17.86 -0.83 -9.86
N ILE A 98 17.81 0.50 -9.87
CA ILE A 98 16.57 1.26 -9.81
C ILE A 98 16.21 1.76 -11.21
N MET A 99 14.96 1.58 -11.62
CA MET A 99 14.47 1.89 -12.94
C MET A 99 13.29 2.87 -12.84
N PRO A 100 13.51 4.17 -13.06
CA PRO A 100 12.41 5.12 -13.22
C PRO A 100 11.67 4.83 -14.54
N ARG A 101 10.34 4.76 -14.48
CA ARG A 101 9.46 4.66 -15.66
C ARG A 101 8.46 5.80 -15.64
N GLY A 102 8.31 6.49 -16.76
CA GLY A 102 7.39 7.61 -16.90
C GLY A 102 8.06 8.85 -17.46
N SER A 103 7.48 10.02 -17.19
CA SER A 103 7.96 11.28 -17.73
C SER A 103 7.64 12.45 -16.79
N LYS A 104 8.30 13.59 -16.98
CA LYS A 104 8.02 14.81 -16.20
C LYS A 104 6.55 15.25 -16.27
N LYS A 105 5.84 14.93 -17.37
CA LYS A 105 4.43 15.28 -17.57
C LYS A 105 3.47 14.38 -16.80
N ASN A 106 3.74 13.07 -16.76
CA ASN A 106 2.83 12.07 -16.19
C ASN A 106 3.26 11.55 -14.82
N GLY A 107 4.44 11.97 -14.34
CA GLY A 107 5.08 11.42 -13.15
C GLY A 107 5.96 10.21 -13.46
N PHE A 108 6.71 9.80 -12.44
CA PHE A 108 7.57 8.63 -12.48
C PHE A 108 7.09 7.58 -11.49
N VAL A 109 7.13 6.32 -11.91
CA VAL A 109 7.04 5.15 -11.04
C VAL A 109 8.43 4.53 -10.97
N TYR A 110 8.87 4.17 -9.76
CA TYR A 110 10.22 3.68 -9.53
C TYR A 110 10.20 2.20 -9.21
N TYR A 111 10.90 1.43 -10.04
CA TYR A 111 11.01 -0.02 -9.88
C TYR A 111 12.39 -0.42 -9.37
N ALA A 112 12.46 -1.31 -8.39
CA ALA A 112 13.70 -1.99 -8.02
C ALA A 112 13.80 -3.32 -8.79
N LYS A 113 14.89 -3.54 -9.51
CA LYS A 113 15.19 -4.83 -10.12
C LYS A 113 15.85 -5.75 -9.10
N ILE A 114 15.29 -6.92 -8.87
CA ILE A 114 15.82 -7.95 -7.96
C ILE A 114 15.87 -9.32 -8.66
N GLY A 115 16.50 -10.30 -8.02
CA GLY A 115 16.49 -11.70 -8.45
C GLY A 115 17.88 -12.34 -8.42
N SER A 116 17.93 -13.67 -8.47
CA SER A 116 19.18 -14.44 -8.55
C SER A 116 19.09 -15.38 -9.74
N GLY A 117 20.08 -15.36 -10.62
CA GLY A 117 20.10 -16.20 -11.84
C GLY A 117 19.29 -15.66 -13.02
N LEU A 118 18.56 -16.55 -13.69
CA LEU A 118 17.97 -16.33 -15.03
C LEU A 118 16.73 -15.41 -15.04
N VAL A 119 15.98 -15.37 -13.94
CA VAL A 119 14.75 -14.57 -13.83
C VAL A 119 15.02 -13.33 -12.98
N ASN A 120 14.66 -12.17 -13.52
CA ASN A 120 14.66 -10.92 -12.78
C ASN A 120 13.23 -10.48 -12.52
N TYR A 121 13.01 -9.97 -11.33
CA TYR A 121 11.74 -9.37 -10.91
C TYR A 121 11.90 -7.86 -10.75
N GLU A 122 10.78 -7.17 -10.82
CA GLU A 122 10.65 -5.73 -10.60
C GLU A 122 9.69 -5.52 -9.44
N ILE A 123 10.12 -4.73 -8.46
CA ILE A 123 9.32 -4.28 -7.32
C ILE A 123 8.88 -2.85 -7.62
N ASP A 124 7.58 -2.59 -7.71
CA ASP A 124 7.04 -1.23 -7.64
C ASP A 124 7.18 -0.72 -6.21
N LEU A 125 8.22 0.09 -5.95
CA LEU A 125 8.68 0.38 -4.58
C LEU A 125 7.63 1.07 -3.72
N GLU A 126 6.94 2.07 -4.26
CA GLU A 126 5.94 2.84 -3.51
C GLU A 126 4.72 2.00 -3.17
N ASN A 127 4.22 1.23 -4.13
CA ASN A 127 3.04 0.40 -3.94
C ASN A 127 3.34 -0.84 -3.10
N ALA A 128 4.53 -1.43 -3.24
CA ALA A 128 4.96 -2.57 -2.43
C ALA A 128 5.14 -2.18 -0.96
N ILE A 129 5.71 -1.00 -0.67
CA ILE A 129 5.79 -0.48 0.71
C ILE A 129 4.38 -0.26 1.27
N ARG A 130 3.51 0.43 0.53
CA ARG A 130 2.16 0.75 1.00
C ARG A 130 1.29 -0.48 1.26
N SER A 131 1.49 -1.55 0.50
CA SER A 131 0.74 -2.80 0.64
C SER A 131 1.36 -3.78 1.64
N GLY A 132 2.55 -3.50 2.17
CA GLY A 132 3.27 -4.42 3.04
C GLY A 132 3.96 -5.58 2.30
N GLU A 133 4.05 -5.51 0.97
CA GLU A 133 4.82 -6.47 0.16
C GLU A 133 6.34 -6.25 0.29
N LEU A 134 6.75 -5.05 0.68
CA LEU A 134 8.13 -4.72 1.02
C LEU A 134 8.21 -4.28 2.49
N ILE A 135 9.06 -4.96 3.26
CA ILE A 135 9.32 -4.59 4.66
C ILE A 135 10.38 -3.50 4.66
N ILE A 136 10.08 -2.39 5.33
CA ILE A 136 11.01 -1.30 5.60
C ILE A 136 11.17 -1.13 7.11
N PRO A 137 12.28 -0.54 7.59
CA PRO A 137 12.48 -0.29 9.01
C PRO A 137 11.35 0.55 9.63
N ASP A 138 11.05 0.30 10.90
CA ASP A 138 9.92 0.90 11.62
C ASP A 138 9.94 2.44 11.60
N GLU A 139 11.14 3.03 11.61
CA GLU A 139 11.34 4.49 11.53
C GLU A 139 10.84 5.11 10.22
N PHE A 140 10.77 4.32 9.15
CA PHE A 140 10.26 4.71 7.83
C PHE A 140 8.92 4.08 7.50
N LEU A 141 8.31 3.29 8.39
CA LEU A 141 6.94 2.89 8.16
C LEU A 141 6.12 4.17 7.97
N PRO A 142 5.16 4.18 7.03
CA PRO A 142 4.20 5.26 6.97
C PRO A 142 3.63 5.37 8.37
N LYS A 143 4.00 6.42 9.10
CA LYS A 143 3.27 6.82 10.30
C LYS A 143 1.91 7.07 9.73
N GLU A 144 1.01 6.10 9.89
CA GLU A 144 -0.34 6.26 9.42
C GLU A 144 -0.74 7.64 9.96
N LYS A 145 -1.02 8.59 9.05
CA LYS A 145 -2.16 9.44 9.33
C LYS A 145 -3.18 8.40 9.69
N SER A 146 -3.51 8.32 10.97
CA SER A 146 -4.59 7.53 11.49
C SER A 146 -5.83 7.97 10.72
N GLN A 147 -5.97 7.47 9.49
CA GLN A 147 -7.21 6.88 9.07
C GLN A 147 -7.48 5.98 10.25
N HIS A 148 -8.45 6.43 11.04
CA HIS A 148 -9.09 5.57 11.99
C HIS A 148 -9.11 4.17 11.33
N LEU A 149 -8.26 3.26 11.79
CA LEU A 149 -8.78 1.99 12.23
C LEU A 149 -10.01 2.43 13.00
N ASN A 150 -11.16 2.43 12.31
CA ASN A 150 -12.44 2.43 12.97
C ASN A 150 -12.35 1.13 13.73
N THR A 151 -11.73 1.17 14.90
CA THR A 151 -12.03 0.31 16.01
C THR A 151 -13.50 0.60 16.18
N GLU A 152 -14.30 -0.20 15.47
CA GLU A 152 -15.70 0.09 15.26
C GLU A 152 -16.29 0.22 16.65
N THR A 153 -16.65 1.45 17.01
CA THR A 153 -16.99 1.69 18.40
C THR A 153 -18.25 0.91 18.69
N LYS A 154 -18.47 0.61 19.96
CA LYS A 154 -19.72 0.02 20.44
C LYS A 154 -20.95 0.73 19.83
N TYR A 155 -20.87 2.05 19.67
CA TYR A 155 -21.93 2.86 19.08
C TYR A 155 -22.04 2.77 17.55
N ASP A 156 -20.94 2.60 16.84
CA ASP A 156 -20.96 2.39 15.39
C ASP A 156 -21.62 1.05 15.02
N ARG A 157 -21.35 0.00 15.80
CA ARG A 157 -22.00 -1.30 15.66
C ARG A 157 -23.50 -1.22 15.94
N LEU A 158 -23.89 -0.49 16.99
CA LEU A 158 -25.31 -0.22 17.31
C LEU A 158 -26.03 0.52 16.18
N LYS A 159 -25.36 1.47 15.52
CA LYS A 159 -25.94 2.20 14.40
C LYS A 159 -26.19 1.28 13.20
N LYS A 160 -25.25 0.41 12.85
CA LYS A 160 -25.40 -0.53 11.72
C LYS A 160 -26.52 -1.54 11.94
N ILE A 161 -26.65 -2.11 13.14
CA ILE A 161 -27.76 -3.04 13.40
C ILE A 161 -29.12 -2.34 13.36
N LYS A 162 -29.19 -1.05 13.72
CA LYS A 162 -30.40 -0.24 13.58
C LYS A 162 -30.75 -0.01 12.11
N GLU A 163 -29.76 0.31 11.28
CA GLU A 163 -29.94 0.45 9.83
C GLU A 163 -30.43 -0.86 9.20
N LEU A 164 -29.92 -2.01 9.65
CA LEU A 164 -30.38 -3.33 9.18
C LEU A 164 -31.82 -3.65 9.62
N GLN A 165 -32.21 -3.27 10.83
CA GLN A 165 -33.60 -3.34 11.30
C GLN A 165 -34.51 -2.42 10.46
N ASP A 166 -34.11 -1.16 10.25
CA ASP A 166 -34.90 -0.17 9.52
C ASP A 166 -35.04 -0.55 8.03
N SER A 167 -34.08 -1.29 7.48
CA SER A 167 -34.14 -1.86 6.14
C SER A 167 -34.98 -3.15 6.04
N GLY A 168 -35.51 -3.65 7.16
CA GLY A 168 -36.32 -4.87 7.23
C GLY A 168 -35.53 -6.17 7.08
N VAL A 169 -34.19 -6.10 7.11
CA VAL A 169 -33.30 -7.27 7.03
C VAL A 169 -33.25 -8.02 8.36
N LEU A 170 -33.41 -7.31 9.49
CA LEU A 170 -33.52 -7.90 10.83
C LEU A 170 -34.94 -7.71 11.37
N SER A 171 -35.46 -8.74 12.02
CA SER A 171 -36.66 -8.63 12.84
C SER A 171 -36.37 -7.88 14.16
N ASP A 172 -37.43 -7.38 14.82
CA ASP A 172 -37.30 -6.67 16.10
C ASP A 172 -36.65 -7.53 17.20
N GLU A 173 -36.92 -8.84 17.19
CA GLU A 173 -36.35 -9.79 18.13
C GLU A 173 -34.85 -10.00 17.89
N GLU A 174 -34.43 -10.10 16.64
CA GLU A 174 -33.02 -10.26 16.25
C GLU A 174 -32.21 -8.99 16.52
N PHE A 175 -32.80 -7.82 16.25
CA PHE A 175 -32.19 -6.54 16.58
C PHE A 175 -31.93 -6.41 18.08
N GLN A 176 -32.92 -6.74 18.92
CA GLN A 176 -32.80 -6.57 20.36
C GLN A 176 -31.76 -7.54 20.95
N LYS A 177 -31.70 -8.78 20.46
CA LYS A 177 -30.70 -9.77 20.87
C LYS A 177 -29.26 -9.32 20.54
N GLU A 178 -29.02 -8.79 19.34
CA GLU A 178 -27.67 -8.36 18.94
C GLU A 178 -27.28 -7.04 19.61
N LYS A 179 -28.23 -6.14 19.83
CA LYS A 179 -28.05 -4.91 20.62
C LYS A 179 -27.57 -5.21 22.04
N ASP A 180 -28.23 -6.14 22.73
CA ASP A 180 -27.89 -6.49 24.12
C ASP A 180 -26.51 -7.13 24.22
N LYS A 181 -26.12 -7.94 23.22
CA LYS A 181 -24.78 -8.52 23.10
C LYS A 181 -23.71 -7.45 22.93
N ILE A 182 -23.91 -6.48 22.02
CA ILE A 182 -22.99 -5.34 21.84
C ILE A 182 -22.92 -4.50 23.12
N MET A 183 -24.05 -4.32 23.83
CA MET A 183 -24.11 -3.59 25.09
C MET A 183 -23.40 -4.29 26.26
N ALA A 184 -23.28 -5.62 26.23
CA ALA A 184 -22.60 -6.40 27.25
C ALA A 184 -21.06 -6.49 27.07
N GLU A 185 -20.53 -6.15 25.90
CA GLU A 185 -19.09 -6.07 25.70
C GLU A 185 -18.47 -4.93 26.53
N LYS A 186 -17.37 -5.26 27.23
CA LYS A 186 -16.57 -4.34 28.07
C LYS A 186 -15.61 -3.51 27.25
#